data_AF-A0A7S3SE47-F1
#
_entry.id   AF-A0A7S3SE47-F1
#
_cell.length_a   1.000
_cell.length_b   1.000
_cell.length_c   1.000
_cell.angle_alpha   90.00
_cell.angle_beta   90.00
_cell.angle_gamma   90.00
#
_symmetry.space_group_name_H-M   'P 1'
#
loop_
_entity.id
_entity.type
_entity.pdbx_description
1 polymer ?
#
loop_
_entity_poly.entity_id
_entity_poly.type
_entity_poly.pdbx_seq_one_letter_code
_entity_poly.pdbx_strand_id
1 'polypeptide(L)'
;MHELRGAAGEHYRRNLIVALFEGLDDSGNYLLGFSEMKLYAQLTGFAGNDDDWATEYFNLCDENGWNRNVGAHAGQFTTMIDDPNNRCYASNEVLIQMLQALSDITGKDIPIPQPGSATGRGGGGGFSRLVS
;
A
#
# COMPACT_ATOMS: atom_id res chain seq x y z
N MET A 1 -3.40 -19.50 24.01
CA MET A 1 -3.47 -19.06 22.60
C MET A 1 -3.60 -17.53 22.55
N HIS A 2 -2.56 -16.82 22.98
CA HIS A 2 -2.40 -15.39 22.69
C HIS A 2 -1.01 -15.33 22.09
N GLU A 3 -0.95 -15.57 20.78
CA GLU A 3 0.32 -15.55 20.06
C GLU A 3 0.94 -14.17 20.16
N LEU A 4 2.23 -14.18 20.42
CA LEU A 4 3.11 -13.03 20.50
C LEU A 4 2.85 -12.13 19.29
N ARG A 5 2.21 -10.96 19.51
CA ARG A 5 2.16 -9.88 18.53
C ARG A 5 3.57 -9.28 18.44
N GLY A 6 4.48 -10.06 17.86
CA GLY A 6 5.89 -9.75 17.73
C GLY A 6 6.11 -8.72 16.64
N ALA A 7 7.15 -7.90 16.80
CA ALA A 7 7.56 -6.85 15.86
C ALA A 7 7.57 -7.30 14.38
N ALA A 8 7.81 -8.58 14.11
CA ALA A 8 7.75 -9.18 12.77
C ALA A 8 6.38 -9.01 12.08
N GLY A 9 5.26 -9.15 12.81
CA GLY A 9 3.91 -8.98 12.26
C GLY A 9 3.60 -7.53 11.89
N GLU A 10 4.05 -6.57 12.71
CA GLU A 10 3.90 -5.14 12.40
C GLU A 10 4.80 -4.70 11.25
N HIS A 11 6.06 -5.15 11.21
CA HIS A 11 6.96 -4.86 10.09
C HIS A 11 6.44 -5.45 8.78
N TYR A 12 5.89 -6.66 8.81
CA TYR A 12 5.29 -7.29 7.65
C TYR A 12 4.12 -6.47 7.09
N ARG A 13 3.21 -6.04 7.98
CA ARG A 13 2.08 -5.19 7.61
C ARG A 13 2.54 -3.84 7.04
N ARG A 14 3.50 -3.16 7.67
CA ARG A 14 4.03 -1.90 7.15
C ARG A 14 4.64 -2.07 5.76
N ASN A 15 5.37 -3.15 5.51
CA ASN A 15 5.94 -3.43 4.18
C ASN A 15 4.85 -3.62 3.13
N LEU A 16 3.73 -4.29 3.46
CA LEU A 16 2.58 -4.42 2.56
C LEU A 16 1.96 -3.05 2.22
N ILE A 17 1.79 -2.20 3.24
CA ILE A 17 1.24 -0.85 3.05
C ILE A 17 2.16 0.01 2.18
N VAL A 18 3.48 -0.06 2.40
CA VAL A 18 4.46 0.67 1.59
C VAL A 18 4.43 0.19 0.13
N ALA A 19 4.44 -1.12 -0.11
CA ALA A 19 4.33 -1.65 -1.46
C ALA A 19 3.02 -1.22 -2.15
N LEU A 20 1.93 -1.13 -1.39
CA LEU A 20 0.63 -0.68 -1.91
C LEU A 20 0.67 0.81 -2.25
N PHE A 21 1.26 1.63 -1.38
CA PHE A 21 1.45 3.05 -1.60
C PHE A 21 2.28 3.31 -2.86
N GLU A 22 3.42 2.64 -3.02
CA GLU A 22 4.28 2.77 -4.20
C GLU A 22 3.59 2.26 -5.48
N GLY A 23 2.77 1.22 -5.37
CA GLY A 23 1.97 0.74 -6.49
C GLY A 23 0.92 1.76 -6.94
N LEU A 24 0.31 2.46 -5.97
CA LEU A 24 -0.73 3.45 -6.22
C LEU A 24 -0.17 4.78 -6.71
N ASP A 25 1.02 5.17 -6.22
CA ASP A 25 1.75 6.38 -6.62
C ASP A 25 2.26 6.25 -8.08
N ASP A 26 1.34 6.42 -9.02
CA ASP A 26 1.65 6.39 -10.45
C ASP A 26 2.46 7.62 -10.88
N SER A 27 2.22 8.75 -10.22
CA SER A 27 2.90 10.01 -10.51
C SER A 27 4.33 10.07 -9.96
N GLY A 28 4.70 9.19 -9.03
CA GLY A 28 6.04 9.11 -8.43
C GLY A 28 6.38 10.33 -7.57
N ASN A 29 5.36 11.00 -7.04
CA ASN A 29 5.50 12.23 -6.26
C ASN A 29 5.50 11.98 -4.75
N TYR A 30 5.41 10.71 -4.31
CA TYR A 30 5.26 10.28 -2.93
C TYR A 30 4.01 10.82 -2.22
N LEU A 31 2.95 11.10 -2.98
CA LEU A 31 1.68 11.66 -2.51
C LEU A 31 0.51 11.01 -3.26
N LEU A 32 -0.44 10.43 -2.53
CA LEU A 32 -1.67 9.90 -3.11
C LEU A 32 -2.72 11.00 -3.19
N GLY A 33 -2.91 11.53 -4.37
CA GLY A 33 -3.91 12.53 -4.70
C GLY A 33 -5.29 11.93 -4.95
N PHE A 34 -6.15 12.71 -5.59
CA PHE A 34 -7.53 12.33 -5.89
C PHE A 34 -7.63 11.04 -6.71
N SER A 35 -6.82 10.92 -7.77
CA SER A 35 -6.84 9.79 -8.70
C SER A 35 -6.25 8.52 -8.09
N GLU A 36 -5.09 8.64 -7.42
CA GLU A 36 -4.48 7.48 -6.77
C GLU A 36 -5.36 6.94 -5.63
N MET A 37 -5.95 7.83 -4.82
CA MET A 37 -6.87 7.42 -3.75
C MET A 37 -8.20 6.86 -4.30
N LYS A 38 -8.66 7.31 -5.47
CA LYS A 38 -9.83 6.71 -6.13
C LYS A 38 -9.58 5.25 -6.46
N LEU A 39 -8.40 4.96 -7.02
CA LEU A 39 -8.02 3.59 -7.36
C LEU A 39 -7.98 2.72 -6.11
N TYR A 40 -7.41 3.23 -5.01
CA TYR A 40 -7.47 2.54 -3.72
C TYR A 40 -8.91 2.25 -3.27
N ALA A 41 -9.80 3.24 -3.33
CA ALA A 41 -11.19 3.05 -2.97
C ALA A 41 -11.88 2.00 -3.85
N GLN A 42 -11.61 1.98 -5.16
CA GLN A 42 -12.15 0.96 -6.05
C GLN A 42 -11.65 -0.45 -5.68
N LEU A 43 -10.37 -0.56 -5.30
CA LEU A 43 -9.77 -1.81 -4.82
C LEU A 43 -10.35 -2.27 -3.47
N THR A 44 -10.80 -1.36 -2.61
CA THR A 44 -11.50 -1.71 -1.36
C THR A 44 -12.97 -2.06 -1.58
N GLY A 45 -13.51 -1.84 -2.79
CA GLY A 45 -14.89 -2.16 -3.17
C GLY A 45 -15.80 -0.95 -3.37
N PHE A 46 -15.27 0.27 -3.45
CA PHE A 46 -16.05 1.45 -3.83
C PHE A 46 -16.48 1.36 -5.30
N ALA A 47 -17.80 1.41 -5.52
CA ALA A 47 -18.41 1.33 -6.85
C ALA A 47 -19.04 2.66 -7.31
N GLY A 48 -18.80 3.76 -6.60
CA GLY A 48 -19.33 5.08 -6.95
C GLY A 48 -18.63 5.70 -8.15
N ASN A 49 -19.27 6.71 -8.75
CA ASN A 49 -18.71 7.48 -9.86
C ASN A 49 -17.70 8.55 -9.38
N ASP A 50 -17.20 9.38 -10.28
CA ASP A 50 -16.26 10.47 -9.96
C ASP A 50 -16.86 11.53 -9.01
N ASP A 51 -18.14 11.88 -9.17
CA ASP A 51 -18.83 12.85 -8.31
C ASP A 51 -19.05 12.30 -6.88
N ASP A 52 -19.43 11.02 -6.77
CA ASP A 52 -19.55 10.32 -5.49
C ASP A 52 -18.18 10.26 -4.80
N TRP A 53 -17.14 9.89 -5.56
CA TRP A 53 -15.77 9.83 -5.05
C TRP A 53 -15.27 11.20 -4.59
N ALA A 54 -15.63 12.28 -5.30
CA ALA A 54 -15.19 13.61 -4.90
C ALA A 54 -15.68 13.97 -3.50
N THR A 55 -16.97 13.73 -3.23
CA THR A 55 -17.55 13.95 -1.91
C THR A 55 -16.84 13.11 -0.84
N GLU A 56 -16.59 11.83 -1.13
CA GLU A 56 -15.90 10.93 -0.21
C GLU A 56 -14.44 11.32 0.04
N TYR A 57 -13.73 11.77 -0.99
CA TYR A 57 -12.35 12.25 -0.87
C TYR A 57 -12.26 13.52 -0.04
N PHE A 58 -13.22 14.45 -0.18
CA PHE A 58 -13.28 15.64 0.67
C PHE A 58 -13.51 15.26 2.14
N ASN A 59 -14.46 14.36 2.40
CA ASN A 59 -14.71 13.86 3.76
C ASN A 59 -13.48 13.15 4.32
N LEU A 60 -12.82 12.31 3.53
CA LEU A 60 -11.61 11.59 3.92
C LEU A 60 -10.48 12.55 4.29
N CYS A 61 -10.27 13.59 3.48
CA CYS A 61 -9.26 14.60 3.75
C CYS A 61 -9.59 15.38 5.03
N ASP A 62 -10.85 15.73 5.26
CA ASP A 62 -11.27 16.46 6.47
C ASP A 62 -11.08 15.60 7.74
N GLU A 63 -11.55 14.35 7.71
CA GLU A 63 -11.45 13.37 8.80
C GLU A 63 -10.00 13.11 9.22
N ASN A 64 -9.07 13.07 8.26
CA ASN A 64 -7.67 12.75 8.51
C ASN A 64 -6.75 14.00 8.52
N GLY A 65 -7.31 15.20 8.32
CA GLY A 65 -6.56 16.46 8.27
C GLY A 65 -5.60 16.58 7.08
N TRP A 66 -5.93 15.99 5.93
CA TRP A 66 -5.12 16.01 4.72
C TRP A 66 -5.41 17.24 3.86
N ASN A 67 -4.41 17.68 3.11
CA ASN A 67 -4.61 18.74 2.14
C ASN A 67 -5.18 18.13 0.84
N ARG A 68 -6.47 18.36 0.59
CA ARG A 68 -7.19 17.89 -0.61
C ARG A 68 -6.55 18.24 -1.96
N ASN A 69 -5.70 19.27 -2.03
CA ASN A 69 -5.02 19.65 -3.28
C ASN A 69 -3.67 18.94 -3.47
N VAL A 70 -3.16 18.31 -2.41
CA VAL A 70 -1.84 17.67 -2.38
C VAL A 70 -1.99 16.15 -2.25
N GLY A 71 -2.90 15.69 -1.40
CA GLY A 71 -3.09 14.27 -1.11
C GLY A 71 -2.45 13.81 0.18
N ALA A 72 -2.37 12.49 0.33
CA ALA A 72 -1.83 11.81 1.50
C ALA A 72 -0.39 11.35 1.25
N HIS A 73 0.51 11.62 2.20
CA HIS A 73 1.83 11.00 2.18
C HIS A 73 1.80 9.61 2.82
N ALA A 74 2.86 8.82 2.61
CA ALA A 74 2.96 7.44 3.07
C ALA A 74 2.66 7.26 4.58
N GLY A 75 3.09 8.19 5.43
CA GLY A 75 2.81 8.16 6.87
C GLY A 75 1.32 8.27 7.18
N GLN A 76 0.66 9.26 6.59
CA GLN A 76 -0.79 9.47 6.71
C GLN A 76 -1.59 8.28 6.20
N PHE A 77 -1.26 7.77 5.01
CA PHE A 77 -1.90 6.60 4.43
C PHE A 77 -1.72 5.35 5.31
N THR A 78 -0.51 5.17 5.85
CA THR A 78 -0.24 4.06 6.77
C THR A 78 -1.09 4.14 8.03
N THR A 79 -1.19 5.32 8.66
CA THR A 79 -2.03 5.50 9.84
C THR A 79 -3.50 5.21 9.54
N MET A 80 -4.00 5.66 8.38
CA MET A 80 -5.38 5.45 7.96
C MET A 80 -5.72 3.96 7.80
N ILE A 81 -4.83 3.16 7.19
CA ILE A 81 -5.06 1.73 6.95
C ILE A 81 -4.75 0.88 8.18
N ASP A 82 -3.82 1.31 9.02
CA ASP A 82 -3.42 0.58 10.23
C ASP A 82 -4.43 0.72 11.37
N ASP A 83 -5.22 1.81 11.40
CA ASP A 83 -6.22 2.03 12.43
C ASP A 83 -7.48 1.20 12.19
N PRO A 84 -7.81 0.22 13.07
CA PRO A 84 -9.00 -0.62 12.93
C PRO A 84 -10.33 0.12 13.12
N ASN A 85 -10.31 1.34 13.67
CA ASN A 85 -11.51 2.17 13.78
C ASN A 85 -11.74 3.02 12.52
N ASN A 86 -10.77 3.04 11.60
CA ASN A 86 -10.89 3.77 10.37
C ASN A 86 -11.67 2.94 9.34
N ARG A 87 -12.57 3.59 8.60
CA ARG A 87 -13.35 2.97 7.52
C ARG A 87 -12.48 2.39 6.41
N CYS A 88 -11.23 2.82 6.32
CA CYS A 88 -10.26 2.36 5.33
C CYS A 88 -9.30 1.28 5.86
N TYR A 89 -9.56 0.71 7.04
CA TYR A 89 -8.78 -0.40 7.58
C TYR A 89 -8.79 -1.60 6.62
N ALA A 90 -7.60 -2.14 6.33
CA ALA A 90 -7.45 -3.35 5.52
C ALA A 90 -6.57 -4.38 6.22
N SER A 91 -7.04 -5.61 6.40
CA SER A 91 -6.23 -6.71 6.95
C SER A 91 -5.08 -7.09 6.01
N ASN A 92 -4.05 -7.79 6.51
CA ASN A 92 -2.91 -8.20 5.69
C ASN A 92 -3.33 -9.00 4.44
N GLU A 93 -4.34 -9.86 4.57
CA GLU A 93 -4.91 -10.64 3.45
C GLU A 93 -5.52 -9.74 2.38
N VAL A 94 -6.22 -8.68 2.81
CA VAL A 94 -6.83 -7.69 1.91
C VAL A 94 -5.77 -6.87 1.21
N LEU A 95 -4.71 -6.45 1.92
CA LEU A 95 -3.58 -5.74 1.33
C LEU A 95 -2.89 -6.55 0.23
N ILE A 96 -2.71 -7.86 0.44
CA ILE A 96 -2.14 -8.76 -0.58
C ILE A 96 -3.05 -8.84 -1.82
N GLN A 97 -4.36 -8.98 -1.62
CA GLN A 97 -5.32 -9.00 -2.74
C GLN A 97 -5.32 -7.68 -3.51
N MET A 98 -5.23 -6.55 -2.81
CA MET A 98 -5.13 -5.23 -3.44
C MET A 98 -3.86 -5.10 -4.26
N LEU A 99 -2.71 -5.57 -3.75
CA LEU A 99 -1.44 -5.56 -4.50
C LEU A 99 -1.54 -6.39 -5.78
N GLN A 100 -2.17 -7.57 -5.71
CA GLN A 100 -2.39 -8.42 -6.89
C GLN A 100 -3.30 -7.74 -7.91
N ALA A 101 -4.43 -7.20 -7.47
CA ALA A 101 -5.34 -6.47 -8.36
C ALA A 101 -4.68 -5.22 -8.96
N LEU A 102 -3.88 -4.50 -8.17
CA LEU A 102 -3.14 -3.34 -8.65
C LEU A 102 -2.08 -3.71 -9.68
N SER A 103 -1.36 -4.83 -9.51
CA SER A 103 -0.45 -5.35 -10.53
C SER A 103 -1.15 -5.74 -11.82
N ASP A 104 -2.38 -6.27 -11.73
CA ASP A 104 -3.19 -6.63 -12.91
C ASP A 104 -3.71 -5.39 -13.64
N ILE A 105 -4.21 -4.39 -12.90
CA ILE A 105 -4.75 -3.13 -13.44
C ILE A 105 -3.65 -2.27 -14.06
N THR A 106 -2.51 -2.12 -13.38
CA THR A 106 -1.42 -1.24 -13.82
C THR A 106 -0.40 -1.94 -14.71
N GLY A 107 -0.41 -3.28 -14.75
CA GLY A 107 0.63 -4.09 -15.39
C GLY A 107 2.01 -3.98 -14.74
N LYS A 108 2.12 -3.36 -13.56
CA LYS A 108 3.38 -3.22 -12.82
C LYS A 108 3.69 -4.52 -12.07
N ASP A 109 4.94 -4.94 -12.12
CA ASP A 109 5.44 -6.02 -11.24
C ASP A 109 5.62 -5.44 -9.83
N ILE A 110 4.56 -5.52 -9.02
CA ILE A 110 4.57 -5.03 -7.64
C ILE A 110 4.97 -6.20 -6.73
N PRO A 111 6.15 -6.17 -6.10
CA PRO A 111 6.62 -7.27 -5.27
C PRO A 111 5.75 -7.37 -4.01
N ILE A 112 5.05 -8.49 -3.84
CA ILE A 112 4.26 -8.78 -2.64
C ILE A 112 5.23 -9.24 -1.53
N PRO A 113 5.41 -8.44 -0.45
CA PRO A 113 6.18 -8.87 0.70
C PRO A 113 5.59 -10.16 1.27
N GLN A 114 6.45 -11.09 1.69
CA GLN A 114 6.03 -12.37 2.26
C GLN A 114 6.47 -12.49 3.73
N PRO A 115 5.62 -13.11 4.60
CA PRO A 115 5.84 -13.09 6.04
C PRO A 115 7.02 -14.01 6.35
N GLY A 116 8.11 -13.43 6.86
CA GLY A 116 9.32 -14.19 7.23
C GLY A 116 10.49 -14.07 6.27
N SER A 117 10.38 -13.32 5.17
CA SER A 117 11.56 -12.87 4.42
C SER A 117 12.26 -11.75 5.18
N ALA A 118 12.89 -12.11 6.30
CA ALA A 118 14.08 -11.39 6.73
C ALA A 118 14.97 -11.29 5.50
N THR A 119 15.30 -10.07 5.08
CA THR A 119 16.31 -9.79 4.07
C THR A 119 17.65 -10.29 4.59
N GLY A 120 17.85 -11.59 4.50
CA GLY A 120 19.17 -12.19 4.34
C GLY A 120 19.64 -11.76 2.96
N ARG A 121 20.31 -10.62 2.88
CA ARG A 121 21.21 -10.29 1.76
C ARG A 121 22.39 -11.25 1.83
N GLY A 122 22.12 -12.52 1.52
CA GLY A 122 23.07 -13.61 1.37
C GLY A 122 22.99 -14.09 -0.07
N GLY A 123 23.82 -13.50 -0.92
CA GLY A 123 23.87 -13.82 -2.34
C GLY A 123 25.25 -13.49 -2.89
N GLY A 124 26.29 -13.99 -2.21
CA GLY A 124 27.60 -14.13 -2.81
C GLY A 124 27.52 -15.18 -3.91
N GLY A 125 27.72 -14.75 -5.15
CA GLY A 125 27.85 -15.61 -6.32
C GLY A 125 28.86 -14.97 -7.25
N GLY A 126 30.13 -15.28 -7.03
CA GLY A 126 31.23 -14.81 -7.86
C GLY A 126 31.06 -15.27 -9.31
N PHE A 127 31.00 -14.33 -10.23
CA PHE A 127 31.14 -14.60 -11.65
C PHE A 127 32.64 -14.67 -11.98
N SER A 128 33.29 -15.75 -11.58
CA SER A 128 34.52 -16.17 -12.24
C SER A 128 34.11 -16.81 -13.56
N ARG A 129 34.15 -16.05 -14.66
CA ARG A 129 34.32 -16.63 -15.99
C ARG A 129 35.58 -16.04 -16.63
N LEU A 130 36.67 -16.76 -16.36
CA LEU A 130 37.81 -16.86 -17.23
C LEU A 130 37.32 -17.45 -18.57
N VAL A 131 37.51 -16.73 -19.67
CA VAL A 131 37.50 -17.30 -21.01
C VAL A 131 38.89 -17.09 -21.57
N SER A 132 39.47 -18.22 -21.99
CA SER A 132 40.82 -18.42 -22.51
C SER A 132 41.12 -17.68 -23.80
#